data_AF-A0A235HXL5-F1
#
_entry.id   AF-A0A235HXL5-F1
#
_cell.length_a   1.000
_cell.length_b   1.000
_cell.length_c   1.000
_cell.angle_alpha   90.00
_cell.angle_beta   90.00
_cell.angle_gamma   90.00
#
_symmetry.space_group_name_H-M   'P 1'
#
loop_
_entity.id
_entity.type
_entity.pdbx_description
1 polymer ?
#
loop_
_entity_poly.entity_id
_entity_poly.type
_entity_poly.pdbx_seq_one_letter_code
_entity_poly.pdbx_strand_id
1 'polypeptide(L)'
;MIYSGKLQKYFAGISLSVILVGDLVLTQKTAPVLAETINTSIGEAVTFSCNDSEATIAAKNGPKVVNGTARIYIGYQQFSNNKNPVTIRFNNGIKAWCRDDYETTGDDGTGYGLYWNGSDVLYGIYSSTGSQTGNDFRRFASGRWLPSYGYGGGPQAAVIARINPANGQVDYATFFSSKKSDNGQTNSLLVNYLSWNGANLTVKAQSWWTPRGTNTNSMNCSGSSPYQYTAAFTSDLRTMTSASANTCR
;
A
#
# COMPACT_ATOMS: atom_id res chain seq x y z
N MET A 1 64.32 -25.44 -81.66
CA MET A 1 63.42 -26.28 -82.46
C MET A 1 62.01 -25.71 -82.32
N ILE A 2 61.50 -25.14 -83.42
CA ILE A 2 60.08 -25.07 -83.86
C ILE A 2 59.06 -24.18 -83.09
N TYR A 3 58.55 -23.18 -83.85
CA TYR A 3 57.19 -22.61 -83.99
C TYR A 3 56.49 -21.94 -82.78
N SER A 4 56.05 -20.67 -82.83
CA SER A 4 55.09 -19.94 -83.70
C SER A 4 53.62 -20.32 -83.50
N GLY A 5 52.78 -19.33 -83.13
CA GLY A 5 51.32 -19.42 -83.38
C GLY A 5 50.38 -18.54 -82.54
N LYS A 6 50.29 -17.24 -82.88
CA LYS A 6 49.12 -16.32 -82.98
C LYS A 6 47.77 -16.48 -82.20
N LEU A 7 47.15 -15.29 -82.02
CA LEU A 7 45.72 -14.87 -82.06
C LEU A 7 45.04 -14.55 -80.71
N GLN A 8 44.76 -13.25 -80.44
CA GLN A 8 43.42 -12.56 -80.44
C GLN A 8 42.65 -12.73 -79.12
N LYS A 9 41.82 -11.83 -78.57
CA LYS A 9 41.25 -10.49 -78.86
C LYS A 9 40.49 -10.06 -77.57
N TYR A 10 40.43 -8.75 -77.30
CA TYR A 10 39.43 -7.95 -76.53
C TYR A 10 38.76 -8.53 -75.24
N PHE A 11 38.73 -7.73 -74.17
CA PHE A 11 37.53 -6.97 -73.74
C PHE A 11 37.84 -6.05 -72.54
N ALA A 12 37.36 -4.81 -72.64
CA ALA A 12 37.32 -3.84 -71.56
C ALA A 12 36.21 -4.18 -70.56
N GLY A 13 36.42 -3.83 -69.29
CA GLY A 13 35.40 -3.93 -68.25
C GLY A 13 35.86 -3.27 -66.95
N ILE A 14 35.66 -1.96 -66.85
CA ILE A 14 35.78 -1.21 -65.59
C ILE A 14 34.58 -1.59 -64.73
N SER A 15 34.80 -2.34 -63.65
CA SER A 15 33.77 -2.63 -62.65
C SER A 15 33.65 -1.48 -61.67
N LEU A 16 32.64 -0.62 -61.86
CA LEU A 16 32.22 0.39 -60.90
C LEU A 16 31.49 -0.33 -59.75
N SER A 17 32.08 -0.36 -58.56
CA SER A 17 31.42 -0.89 -57.36
C SER A 17 30.60 0.22 -56.71
N VAL A 18 29.29 0.18 -56.86
CA VAL A 18 28.37 1.05 -56.10
C VAL A 18 28.16 0.41 -54.73
N ILE A 19 28.75 1.00 -53.69
CA ILE A 19 28.44 0.65 -52.30
C ILE A 19 27.19 1.45 -51.91
N LEU A 20 26.02 0.81 -51.97
CA LEU A 20 24.82 1.31 -51.31
C LEU A 20 24.99 1.09 -49.81
N VAL A 21 25.40 2.13 -49.07
CA VAL A 21 25.28 2.14 -47.61
C VAL A 21 23.83 2.48 -47.31
N GLY A 22 23.00 1.45 -47.18
CA GLY A 22 21.68 1.62 -46.58
C GLY A 22 21.84 1.86 -45.09
N ASP A 23 21.49 3.06 -44.62
CA ASP A 23 21.35 3.34 -43.19
C ASP A 23 20.25 2.44 -42.62
N LEU A 24 20.66 1.31 -42.06
CA LEU A 24 19.79 0.44 -41.29
C LEU A 24 19.54 1.12 -39.95
N VAL A 25 18.50 1.95 -39.87
CA VAL A 25 17.98 2.46 -38.60
C VAL A 25 17.43 1.27 -37.82
N LEU A 26 18.28 0.67 -37.00
CA LEU A 26 17.89 -0.26 -35.94
C LEU A 26 17.04 0.53 -34.94
N THR A 27 15.72 0.50 -35.09
CA THR A 27 14.81 0.82 -34.00
C THR A 27 15.08 -0.19 -32.89
N GLN A 28 15.86 0.21 -31.89
CA GLN A 28 15.98 -0.54 -30.64
C GLN A 28 14.58 -0.67 -30.06
N LYS A 29 13.97 -1.83 -30.27
CA LYS A 29 12.77 -2.27 -29.57
C LYS A 29 13.18 -2.38 -28.11
N THR A 30 12.93 -1.32 -27.33
CA THR A 30 13.12 -1.32 -25.89
C THR A 30 12.41 -2.55 -25.33
N ALA A 31 13.15 -3.37 -24.59
CA ALA A 31 12.57 -4.50 -23.89
C ALA A 31 11.41 -3.98 -23.04
N PRO A 32 10.24 -4.67 -23.02
CA PRO A 32 9.14 -4.25 -22.18
C PRO A 32 9.64 -4.16 -20.74
N VAL A 33 9.57 -2.97 -20.15
CA VAL A 33 9.82 -2.77 -18.73
C VAL A 33 8.83 -3.69 -18.02
N LEU A 34 9.34 -4.68 -17.30
CA LEU A 34 8.48 -5.57 -16.50
C LEU A 34 7.63 -4.69 -15.59
N ALA A 35 6.32 -4.92 -15.61
CA ALA A 35 5.38 -4.18 -14.79
C ALA A 35 5.75 -4.37 -13.31
N GLU A 36 6.26 -3.31 -12.68
CA GLU A 36 6.56 -3.32 -11.25
C GLU A 36 5.26 -3.63 -10.48
N THR A 37 5.39 -4.51 -9.48
CA THR A 37 4.28 -4.89 -8.62
C THR A 37 4.73 -4.87 -7.17
N ILE A 38 4.10 -4.00 -6.37
CA ILE A 38 4.29 -3.89 -4.93
C ILE A 38 2.91 -4.05 -4.30
N ASN A 39 2.62 -5.22 -3.75
CA ASN A 39 1.29 -5.53 -3.22
C ASN A 39 1.10 -5.11 -1.77
N THR A 40 2.18 -4.90 -1.01
CA THR A 40 2.10 -4.43 0.36
C THR A 40 3.24 -3.49 0.68
N SER A 41 2.95 -2.45 1.45
CA SER A 41 3.93 -1.51 1.96
C SER A 41 3.44 -0.95 3.28
N ILE A 42 4.27 -1.02 4.31
CA ILE A 42 4.03 -0.42 5.62
C ILE A 42 5.31 0.30 6.01
N GLY A 43 5.19 1.50 6.55
CA GLY A 43 6.34 2.30 6.93
C GLY A 43 5.95 3.58 7.62
N GLU A 44 6.89 4.52 7.71
CA GLU A 44 6.64 5.83 8.29
C GLU A 44 5.67 6.63 7.42
N ALA A 45 4.63 7.20 8.03
CA ALA A 45 3.70 8.06 7.32
C ALA A 45 4.41 9.34 6.87
N VAL A 46 4.15 9.78 5.64
CA VAL A 46 4.71 11.01 5.09
C VAL A 46 3.61 12.02 4.80
N THR A 47 3.94 13.30 4.89
CA THR A 47 2.98 14.36 4.61
C THR A 47 2.81 14.57 3.11
N PHE A 48 1.60 14.77 2.59
CA PHE A 48 1.34 15.27 1.24
C PHE A 48 -0.10 15.74 1.08
N SER A 49 -0.38 16.54 0.05
CA SER A 49 -1.73 17.02 -0.26
C SER A 49 -2.32 16.37 -1.52
N CYS A 50 -3.64 16.47 -1.70
CA CYS A 50 -4.28 16.06 -2.93
C CYS A 50 -3.90 16.90 -4.17
N ASN A 51 -3.18 18.01 -3.99
CA ASN A 51 -2.68 18.87 -5.06
C ASN A 51 -1.23 18.54 -5.46
N ASP A 52 -0.53 17.71 -4.69
CA ASP A 52 0.84 17.32 -4.98
C ASP A 52 0.88 16.40 -6.23
N SER A 53 1.95 16.53 -7.02
CA SER A 53 2.20 15.63 -8.16
C SER A 53 2.67 14.25 -7.70
N GLU A 54 2.54 13.22 -8.55
CA GLU A 54 3.06 11.89 -8.23
C GLU A 54 4.57 11.93 -7.94
N ALA A 55 5.35 12.70 -8.71
CA ALA A 55 6.78 12.83 -8.50
C ALA A 55 7.13 13.44 -7.14
N THR A 56 6.38 14.47 -6.72
CA THR A 56 6.54 15.12 -5.41
C THR A 56 6.25 14.16 -4.27
N ILE A 57 5.19 13.35 -4.39
CA ILE A 57 4.82 12.36 -3.37
C ILE A 57 5.85 11.22 -3.33
N ALA A 58 6.24 10.71 -4.50
CA ALA A 58 7.21 9.62 -4.62
C ALA A 58 8.56 9.97 -3.98
N ALA A 59 9.02 11.21 -4.11
CA ALA A 59 10.27 11.69 -3.52
C ALA A 59 10.29 11.65 -1.98
N LYS A 60 9.11 11.57 -1.33
CA LYS A 60 9.01 11.49 0.14
C LYS A 60 9.25 10.08 0.67
N ASN A 61 9.31 9.06 -0.19
CA ASN A 61 9.57 7.66 0.16
C ASN A 61 8.59 7.08 1.20
N GLY A 62 7.34 7.55 1.20
CA GLY A 62 6.28 6.98 2.03
C GLY A 62 5.71 5.66 1.50
N PRO A 63 4.80 5.03 2.24
CA PRO A 63 4.22 3.74 1.88
C PRO A 63 3.40 3.84 0.59
N LYS A 64 3.62 2.89 -0.31
CA LYS A 64 2.93 2.82 -1.60
C LYS A 64 2.75 1.40 -2.09
N VAL A 65 1.70 1.18 -2.88
CA VAL A 65 1.50 -0.06 -3.64
C VAL A 65 1.47 0.26 -5.13
N VAL A 66 1.94 -0.68 -5.93
CA VAL A 66 2.15 -0.51 -7.38
C VAL A 66 1.57 -1.72 -8.10
N ASN A 67 0.81 -1.49 -9.16
CA ASN A 67 0.44 -2.52 -10.13
C ASN A 67 0.55 -1.92 -11.54
N GLY A 68 1.63 -2.26 -12.25
CA GLY A 68 1.92 -1.70 -13.56
C GLY A 68 2.10 -0.18 -13.49
N THR A 69 1.22 0.57 -14.15
CA THR A 69 1.27 2.05 -14.18
C THR A 69 0.43 2.70 -13.08
N ALA A 70 -0.33 1.91 -12.31
CA ALA A 70 -1.14 2.41 -11.22
C ALA A 70 -0.33 2.39 -9.91
N ARG A 71 -0.35 3.51 -9.19
CA ARG A 71 0.28 3.65 -7.87
C ARG A 71 -0.69 4.25 -6.89
N ILE A 72 -0.73 3.69 -5.68
CA ILE A 72 -1.53 4.21 -4.58
C ILE A 72 -0.57 4.55 -3.44
N TYR A 73 -0.65 5.78 -2.96
CA TYR A 73 0.14 6.29 -1.84
C TYR A 73 -0.78 6.56 -0.65
N ILE A 74 -0.23 6.41 0.54
CA ILE A 74 -0.91 6.69 1.80
C ILE A 74 -0.02 7.56 2.68
N GLY A 75 -0.62 8.50 3.41
CA GLY A 75 0.10 9.43 4.26
C GLY A 75 -0.85 10.29 5.09
N TYR A 76 -0.46 11.54 5.30
CA TYR A 76 -1.30 12.51 6.02
C TYR A 76 -1.17 13.94 5.49
N GLN A 77 -2.19 14.76 5.72
CA GLN A 77 -2.15 16.22 5.62
C GLN A 77 -2.02 16.80 7.01
N GLN A 78 -1.20 17.84 7.17
CA GLN A 78 -1.18 18.63 8.39
C GLN A 78 -2.36 19.62 8.35
N PHE A 79 -3.29 19.52 9.29
CA PHE A 79 -4.43 20.41 9.43
C PHE A 79 -4.40 21.08 10.80
N SER A 80 -3.90 22.32 10.85
CA SER A 80 -3.57 22.99 12.11
C SER A 80 -2.62 22.13 12.96
N ASN A 81 -2.99 21.80 14.20
CA ASN A 81 -2.19 20.97 15.10
C ASN A 81 -2.39 19.46 14.90
N ASN A 82 -3.35 19.04 14.08
CA ASN A 82 -3.73 17.64 13.91
C ASN A 82 -3.31 17.13 12.54
N LYS A 83 -3.18 15.82 12.40
CA LYS A 83 -2.94 15.15 11.11
C LYS A 83 -4.23 14.47 10.65
N ASN A 84 -4.56 14.66 9.39
CA ASN A 84 -5.66 13.98 8.73
C ASN A 84 -5.07 12.98 7.73
N PRO A 85 -5.48 11.70 7.75
CA PRO A 85 -4.98 10.72 6.80
C PRO A 85 -5.40 11.06 5.36
N VAL A 86 -4.49 10.82 4.42
CA VAL A 86 -4.76 10.99 2.99
C VAL A 86 -4.36 9.73 2.23
N THR A 87 -5.12 9.40 1.19
CA THR A 87 -4.83 8.32 0.26
C THR A 87 -5.09 8.80 -1.16
N ILE A 88 -4.17 8.51 -2.07
CA ILE A 88 -4.20 9.03 -3.43
C ILE A 88 -3.77 7.97 -4.42
N ARG A 89 -4.45 7.93 -5.57
CA ARG A 89 -4.10 7.06 -6.68
C ARG A 89 -3.69 7.88 -7.89
N PHE A 90 -2.62 7.43 -8.53
CA PHE A 90 -2.19 7.87 -9.85
C PHE A 90 -2.27 6.70 -10.84
N ASN A 91 -2.61 7.00 -12.09
CA ASN A 91 -2.47 6.12 -13.23
C ASN A 91 -1.56 6.82 -14.23
N ASN A 92 -0.36 6.27 -14.45
CA ASN A 92 0.61 6.83 -15.40
C ASN A 92 0.92 8.33 -15.17
N GLY A 93 1.21 8.74 -13.92
CA GLY A 93 1.47 10.15 -13.60
C GLY A 93 0.22 11.00 -13.34
N ILE A 94 -0.95 10.53 -13.77
CA ILE A 94 -2.19 11.32 -13.72
C ILE A 94 -3.01 10.91 -12.50
N LYS A 95 -3.39 11.89 -11.67
CA LYS A 95 -4.22 11.66 -10.48
C LYS A 95 -5.59 11.09 -10.90
N ALA A 96 -5.87 9.87 -10.46
CA ALA A 96 -7.15 9.21 -10.69
C ALA A 96 -8.18 9.62 -9.62
N TRP A 97 -7.77 9.63 -8.35
CA TRP A 97 -8.57 10.10 -7.23
C TRP A 97 -7.66 10.42 -6.04
N CYS A 98 -8.14 11.25 -5.12
CA CYS A 98 -7.52 11.52 -3.84
C CYS A 98 -8.59 11.67 -2.77
N ARG A 99 -8.31 11.19 -1.55
CA ARG A 99 -9.21 11.19 -0.41
C ARG A 99 -8.46 11.62 0.84
N ASP A 100 -8.90 12.71 1.43
CA ASP A 100 -8.42 13.32 2.67
C ASP A 100 -9.58 13.54 3.67
N ASP A 101 -10.72 12.89 3.40
CA ASP A 101 -11.98 13.06 4.11
C ASP A 101 -12.31 11.91 5.07
N TYR A 102 -11.46 10.87 5.17
CA TYR A 102 -11.75 9.67 5.98
C TYR A 102 -11.86 9.97 7.48
N GLU A 103 -10.99 10.86 7.95
CA GLU A 103 -10.91 11.35 9.34
C GLU A 103 -10.63 12.84 9.26
N THR A 104 -11.59 13.64 9.72
CA THR A 104 -11.51 15.11 9.67
C THR A 104 -11.80 15.73 11.04
N THR A 105 -11.74 14.93 12.11
CA THR A 105 -11.92 15.41 13.48
C THR A 105 -10.61 15.99 14.03
N GLY A 106 -10.56 16.20 15.35
CA GLY A 106 -9.34 16.63 16.03
C GLY A 106 -8.34 15.53 16.37
N ASP A 107 -8.48 14.31 15.81
CA ASP A 107 -7.54 13.21 16.04
C ASP A 107 -6.21 13.43 15.30
N ASP A 108 -5.11 12.87 15.81
CA ASP A 108 -3.79 12.91 15.15
C ASP A 108 -3.57 11.66 14.29
N GLY A 109 -4.44 11.50 13.27
CA GLY A 109 -4.50 10.32 12.40
C GLY A 109 -3.55 10.40 11.21
N THR A 110 -2.88 9.30 10.90
CA THR A 110 -2.00 9.17 9.74
C THR A 110 -2.27 7.86 9.01
N GLY A 111 -2.11 7.84 7.70
CA GLY A 111 -2.09 6.60 6.95
C GLY A 111 -0.65 6.11 6.76
N TYR A 112 -0.39 4.84 7.06
CA TYR A 112 0.98 4.31 7.17
C TYR A 112 1.16 2.89 6.59
N GLY A 113 0.09 2.28 6.07
CA GLY A 113 0.16 0.95 5.47
C GLY A 113 -0.84 0.75 4.35
N LEU A 114 -0.46 -0.03 3.35
CA LEU A 114 -1.30 -0.43 2.23
C LEU A 114 -1.10 -1.91 1.92
N TYR A 115 -2.20 -2.54 1.50
CA TYR A 115 -2.18 -3.79 0.74
C TYR A 115 -3.07 -3.62 -0.49
N TRP A 116 -2.62 -4.05 -1.67
CA TRP A 116 -3.44 -4.13 -2.88
C TRP A 116 -3.11 -5.40 -3.68
N ASN A 117 -4.14 -6.13 -4.12
CA ASN A 117 -3.96 -7.27 -5.02
C ASN A 117 -3.83 -6.86 -6.50
N GLY A 118 -3.86 -5.56 -6.80
CA GLY A 118 -3.84 -5.05 -8.16
C GLY A 118 -5.20 -4.98 -8.86
N SER A 119 -6.27 -5.46 -8.21
CA SER A 119 -7.65 -5.48 -8.72
C SER A 119 -8.58 -4.78 -7.72
N ASP A 120 -9.58 -5.47 -7.22
CA ASP A 120 -10.62 -4.98 -6.33
C ASP A 120 -10.21 -4.95 -4.84
N VAL A 121 -9.21 -5.73 -4.41
CA VAL A 121 -8.81 -5.88 -3.00
C VAL A 121 -7.71 -4.90 -2.60
N LEU A 122 -8.13 -3.76 -2.03
CA LEU A 122 -7.31 -2.71 -1.45
C LEU A 122 -7.67 -2.53 0.04
N TYR A 123 -6.64 -2.54 0.89
CA TYR A 123 -6.72 -2.20 2.31
C TYR A 123 -5.75 -1.06 2.64
N GLY A 124 -6.21 -0.10 3.43
CA GLY A 124 -5.39 0.94 4.05
C GLY A 124 -5.29 0.74 5.56
N ILE A 125 -4.13 1.08 6.13
CA ILE A 125 -3.89 1.10 7.57
C ILE A 125 -3.66 2.54 8.01
N TYR A 126 -4.46 2.95 8.97
CA TYR A 126 -4.44 4.28 9.55
C TYR A 126 -4.19 4.21 11.05
N SER A 127 -3.67 5.28 11.63
CA SER A 127 -3.59 5.46 13.08
C SER A 127 -4.82 6.22 13.57
N SER A 128 -5.21 5.93 14.81
CA SER A 128 -6.16 6.74 15.57
C SER A 128 -5.72 6.82 17.02
N THR A 129 -5.80 7.99 17.63
CA THR A 129 -5.42 8.21 19.03
C THR A 129 -6.64 8.40 19.94
N GLY A 130 -7.85 8.36 19.39
CA GLY A 130 -9.07 8.46 20.16
C GLY A 130 -10.32 8.54 19.28
N SER A 131 -11.43 8.92 19.89
CA SER A 131 -12.64 9.28 19.15
C SER A 131 -13.06 10.69 19.52
N GLN A 132 -13.31 11.51 18.51
CA GLN A 132 -13.68 12.91 18.65
C GLN A 132 -15.05 13.13 18.00
N THR A 133 -15.73 14.24 18.31
CA THR A 133 -16.99 14.56 17.63
C THR A 133 -16.73 14.89 16.16
N GLY A 134 -17.50 14.30 15.25
CA GLY A 134 -17.47 14.61 13.82
C GLY A 134 -17.26 13.39 12.93
N ASN A 135 -16.61 13.64 11.79
CA ASN A 135 -16.46 12.70 10.69
C ASN A 135 -15.16 11.89 10.83
N ASP A 136 -15.28 10.68 11.38
CA ASP A 136 -14.16 9.74 11.56
C ASP A 136 -14.45 8.33 11.01
N PHE A 137 -13.52 7.41 11.21
CA PHE A 137 -13.63 6.03 10.76
C PHE A 137 -14.79 5.23 11.38
N ARG A 138 -15.42 5.68 12.48
CA ARG A 138 -16.55 4.95 13.09
C ARG A 138 -17.74 4.84 12.15
N ARG A 139 -17.90 5.79 11.22
CA ARG A 139 -18.96 5.75 10.19
C ARG A 139 -18.80 4.59 9.21
N PHE A 140 -17.58 4.07 9.03
CA PHE A 140 -17.28 2.91 8.19
C PHE A 140 -17.16 1.62 9.00
N ALA A 141 -16.98 1.73 10.31
CA ALA A 141 -16.75 0.61 11.21
C ALA A 141 -18.02 0.04 11.87
N SER A 142 -19.18 0.66 11.62
CA SER A 142 -20.46 0.13 12.08
C SER A 142 -20.71 -1.30 11.56
N GLY A 143 -21.01 -2.22 12.48
CA GLY A 143 -21.21 -3.64 12.17
C GLY A 143 -19.94 -4.41 11.79
N ARG A 144 -18.75 -3.86 12.08
CA ARG A 144 -17.45 -4.49 11.84
C ARG A 144 -16.84 -4.99 13.15
N TRP A 145 -15.76 -5.77 13.06
CA TRP A 145 -15.24 -6.53 14.19
C TRP A 145 -15.03 -5.67 15.46
N LEU A 146 -14.42 -4.49 15.31
CA LEU A 146 -14.35 -3.49 16.37
C LEU A 146 -14.80 -2.13 15.80
N PRO A 147 -15.96 -1.61 16.24
CA PRO A 147 -16.60 -0.47 15.59
C PRO A 147 -16.04 0.90 16.02
N SER A 148 -15.21 0.96 17.05
CA SER A 148 -14.67 2.22 17.57
C SER A 148 -13.34 2.03 18.30
N TYR A 149 -12.66 3.15 18.56
CA TYR A 149 -11.48 3.19 19.43
C TYR A 149 -11.78 2.66 20.83
N GLY A 150 -13.00 2.87 21.34
CA GLY A 150 -13.44 2.46 22.67
C GLY A 150 -13.08 3.49 23.76
N TYR A 151 -12.95 3.01 25.00
CA TYR A 151 -12.69 3.86 26.16
C TYR A 151 -11.23 4.29 26.26
N GLY A 152 -11.00 5.58 26.56
CA GLY A 152 -9.68 6.19 26.70
C GLY A 152 -9.33 7.12 25.53
N GLY A 153 -8.05 7.46 25.42
CA GLY A 153 -7.47 8.29 24.37
C GLY A 153 -5.98 8.54 24.62
N GLY A 154 -5.24 8.90 23.58
CA GLY A 154 -3.79 9.13 23.58
C GLY A 154 -3.00 8.01 22.88
N PRO A 155 -3.07 6.74 23.35
CA PRO A 155 -2.36 5.66 22.69
C PRO A 155 -2.78 5.42 21.24
N GLN A 156 -1.83 5.06 20.40
CA GLN A 156 -2.06 4.87 18.97
C GLN A 156 -2.65 3.49 18.67
N ALA A 157 -3.93 3.44 18.33
CA ALA A 157 -4.57 2.26 17.75
C ALA A 157 -4.44 2.28 16.22
N ALA A 158 -4.57 1.10 15.61
CA ALA A 158 -4.69 0.99 14.16
C ALA A 158 -6.17 1.00 13.74
N VAL A 159 -6.44 1.47 12.54
CA VAL A 159 -7.69 1.29 11.81
C VAL A 159 -7.36 0.61 10.50
N ILE A 160 -8.05 -0.47 10.19
CA ILE A 160 -7.95 -1.19 8.93
C ILE A 160 -9.16 -0.80 8.09
N ALA A 161 -8.95 -0.22 6.91
CA ALA A 161 -10.04 0.16 6.01
C ALA A 161 -9.98 -0.65 4.73
N ARG A 162 -11.12 -1.21 4.31
CA ARG A 162 -11.36 -1.76 2.98
C ARG A 162 -11.75 -0.61 2.05
N ILE A 163 -10.94 -0.35 1.03
CA ILE A 163 -11.10 0.79 0.14
C ILE A 163 -11.44 0.30 -1.26
N ASN A 164 -12.40 0.94 -1.92
CA ASN A 164 -12.69 0.75 -3.32
C ASN A 164 -11.56 1.37 -4.16
N PRO A 165 -10.76 0.56 -4.88
CA PRO A 165 -9.59 1.06 -5.59
C PRO A 165 -9.95 1.94 -6.81
N ALA A 166 -11.19 1.90 -7.29
CA ALA A 166 -11.64 2.70 -8.43
C ALA A 166 -11.86 4.18 -8.08
N ASN A 167 -12.31 4.48 -6.85
CA ASN A 167 -12.71 5.84 -6.44
C ASN A 167 -12.20 6.27 -5.05
N GLY A 168 -11.49 5.38 -4.35
CA GLY A 168 -10.99 5.63 -2.99
C GLY A 168 -12.08 5.67 -1.91
N GLN A 169 -13.34 5.31 -2.17
CA GLN A 169 -14.32 5.23 -1.07
C GLN A 169 -13.95 4.12 -0.10
N VAL A 170 -14.05 4.38 1.19
CA VAL A 170 -13.97 3.33 2.21
C VAL A 170 -15.31 2.59 2.20
N ASP A 171 -15.28 1.31 1.86
CA ASP A 171 -16.46 0.45 1.93
C ASP A 171 -16.72 0.10 3.40
N TYR A 172 -15.68 -0.36 4.10
CA TYR A 172 -15.74 -0.84 5.49
C TYR A 172 -14.46 -0.49 6.25
N ALA A 173 -14.53 -0.34 7.57
CA ALA A 173 -13.34 -0.23 8.42
C ALA A 173 -13.48 -1.04 9.70
N THR A 174 -12.38 -1.37 10.36
CA THR A 174 -12.41 -1.86 11.75
C THR A 174 -11.27 -1.25 12.52
N PHE A 175 -11.51 -0.93 13.78
CA PHE A 175 -10.43 -0.59 14.70
C PHE A 175 -9.66 -1.87 15.05
N PHE A 176 -8.39 -1.70 15.38
CA PHE A 176 -7.49 -2.78 15.75
C PHE A 176 -6.52 -2.27 16.81
N SER A 177 -6.76 -2.69 18.06
CA SER A 177 -6.09 -2.12 19.22
C SER A 177 -5.78 -3.16 20.28
N SER A 178 -4.91 -2.77 21.20
CA SER A 178 -4.69 -3.50 22.46
C SER A 178 -5.52 -2.87 23.58
N LYS A 179 -5.62 -3.57 24.72
CA LYS A 179 -6.32 -3.10 25.92
C LYS A 179 -5.40 -3.17 27.13
N LYS A 180 -5.50 -2.18 28.03
CA LYS A 180 -4.89 -2.30 29.36
C LYS A 180 -5.66 -3.33 30.18
N SER A 181 -4.94 -4.24 30.85
CA SER A 181 -5.54 -5.31 31.66
C SER A 181 -6.11 -4.80 32.99
N ASP A 182 -5.67 -3.64 33.45
CA ASP A 182 -6.05 -3.02 34.73
C ASP A 182 -7.38 -2.26 34.66
N ASN A 183 -7.66 -1.56 33.56
CA ASN A 183 -8.83 -0.69 33.44
C ASN A 183 -9.58 -0.79 32.09
N GLY A 184 -9.14 -1.68 31.21
CA GLY A 184 -9.80 -1.93 29.92
C GLY A 184 -9.69 -0.81 28.88
N GLN A 185 -8.95 0.27 29.17
CA GLN A 185 -8.70 1.35 28.20
C GLN A 185 -7.96 0.82 26.98
N THR A 186 -8.23 1.42 25.83
CA THR A 186 -7.46 1.15 24.62
C THR A 186 -5.99 1.57 24.80
N ASN A 187 -5.09 0.77 24.25
CA ASN A 187 -3.65 1.04 24.24
C ASN A 187 -3.03 0.75 22.86
N SER A 188 -1.75 1.09 22.72
CA SER A 188 -1.06 1.12 21.44
C SER A 188 -0.95 -0.25 20.79
N LEU A 189 -1.15 -0.25 19.47
CA LEU A 189 -0.94 -1.39 18.59
C LEU A 189 -0.47 -0.84 17.23
N LEU A 190 0.64 -1.39 16.71
CA LEU A 190 1.19 -1.00 15.42
C LEU A 190 1.17 -2.19 14.46
N VAL A 191 0.49 -2.04 13.32
CA VAL A 191 0.51 -3.03 12.25
C VAL A 191 1.84 -2.94 11.50
N ASN A 192 2.49 -4.08 11.25
CA ASN A 192 3.78 -4.14 10.55
C ASN A 192 3.77 -5.09 9.35
N TYR A 193 2.68 -5.83 9.11
CA TYR A 193 2.56 -6.67 7.94
C TYR A 193 1.10 -6.90 7.54
N LEU A 194 0.84 -6.99 6.24
CA LEU A 194 -0.45 -7.37 5.66
C LEU A 194 -0.23 -8.42 4.57
N SER A 195 -1.12 -9.41 4.52
CA SER A 195 -1.20 -10.34 3.41
C SER A 195 -2.63 -10.83 3.19
N TRP A 196 -2.99 -11.05 1.92
CA TRP A 196 -4.28 -11.57 1.53
C TRP A 196 -4.12 -12.94 0.89
N ASN A 197 -5.01 -13.88 1.23
CA ASN A 197 -4.95 -15.24 0.69
C ASN A 197 -6.10 -15.59 -0.28
N GLY A 198 -6.87 -14.59 -0.72
CA GLY A 198 -8.08 -14.81 -1.54
C GLY A 198 -9.38 -14.76 -0.75
N ALA A 199 -9.35 -14.94 0.58
CA ALA A 199 -10.54 -14.95 1.43
C ALA A 199 -10.40 -14.11 2.71
N ASN A 200 -9.21 -14.12 3.32
CA ASN A 200 -8.93 -13.46 4.58
C ASN A 200 -7.72 -12.53 4.47
N LEU A 201 -7.79 -11.42 5.19
CA LEU A 201 -6.68 -10.51 5.41
C LEU A 201 -5.95 -10.92 6.69
N THR A 202 -4.71 -11.39 6.54
CA THR A 202 -3.80 -11.59 7.67
C THR A 202 -3.09 -10.28 7.98
N VAL A 203 -3.09 -9.92 9.26
CA VAL A 203 -2.48 -8.71 9.81
C VAL A 203 -1.51 -9.14 10.90
N LYS A 204 -0.25 -8.72 10.80
CA LYS A 204 0.70 -8.82 11.92
C LYS A 204 0.92 -7.46 12.53
N ALA A 205 1.08 -7.46 13.85
CA ALA A 205 1.23 -6.24 14.63
C ALA A 205 2.10 -6.46 15.86
N GLN A 206 2.59 -5.34 16.38
CA GLN A 206 3.20 -5.23 17.71
C GLN A 206 2.18 -4.62 18.65
N SER A 207 1.89 -5.32 19.75
CA SER A 207 0.91 -4.90 20.74
C SER A 207 1.61 -4.49 22.03
N TRP A 208 1.58 -3.21 22.42
CA TRP A 208 2.23 -2.74 23.65
C TRP A 208 1.47 -3.14 24.92
N TRP A 209 0.26 -3.66 24.73
CA TRP A 209 -0.55 -4.24 25.80
C TRP A 209 -1.31 -5.47 25.37
N THR A 210 -2.22 -5.96 26.21
CA THR A 210 -2.94 -7.21 25.92
C THR A 210 -3.68 -7.08 24.57
N PRO A 211 -3.28 -7.84 23.53
CA PRO A 211 -4.00 -7.86 22.28
C PRO A 211 -5.42 -8.40 22.49
N ARG A 212 -6.31 -8.11 21.55
CA ARG A 212 -7.70 -8.56 21.62
C ARG A 212 -7.87 -9.93 20.96
N GLY A 213 -8.70 -10.79 21.53
CA GLY A 213 -9.14 -12.04 20.91
C GLY A 213 -10.20 -11.81 19.84
N THR A 214 -10.60 -12.89 19.16
CA THR A 214 -11.64 -12.84 18.11
C THR A 214 -13.00 -12.29 18.60
N ASN A 215 -13.26 -12.38 19.91
CA ASN A 215 -14.45 -11.83 20.58
C ASN A 215 -14.30 -10.36 21.04
N THR A 216 -13.25 -9.64 20.61
CA THR A 216 -12.91 -8.24 20.98
C THR A 216 -12.45 -8.00 22.43
N ASN A 217 -12.49 -9.03 23.28
CA ASN A 217 -11.99 -8.98 24.65
C ASN A 217 -10.47 -9.10 24.67
N SER A 218 -9.84 -8.66 25.76
CA SER A 218 -8.41 -8.86 25.95
C SER A 218 -8.08 -10.35 26.01
N MET A 219 -6.96 -10.74 25.39
CA MET A 219 -6.32 -12.02 25.66
C MET A 219 -5.68 -11.99 27.05
N ASN A 220 -5.55 -13.17 27.66
CA ASN A 220 -4.78 -13.35 28.88
C ASN A 220 -3.31 -13.57 28.52
N CYS A 221 -2.44 -12.60 28.82
CA CYS A 221 -1.04 -12.61 28.43
C CYS A 221 -0.09 -12.70 29.61
N SER A 222 1.06 -13.30 29.37
CA SER A 222 2.19 -13.36 30.29
C SER A 222 3.46 -12.85 29.59
N GLY A 223 4.43 -12.37 30.37
CA GLY A 223 5.67 -11.78 29.85
C GLY A 223 5.58 -10.28 29.57
N SER A 224 6.57 -9.76 28.84
CA SER A 224 6.71 -8.33 28.54
C SER A 224 6.23 -7.98 27.13
N SER A 225 5.60 -6.82 26.98
CA SER A 225 5.26 -6.25 25.67
C SER A 225 6.51 -5.65 24.99
N PRO A 226 6.51 -5.43 23.65
CA PRO A 226 5.41 -5.65 22.71
C PRO A 226 5.17 -7.14 22.39
N TYR A 227 3.90 -7.57 22.43
CA TYR A 227 3.49 -8.91 21.99
C TYR A 227 3.44 -8.96 20.46
N GLN A 228 4.09 -9.98 19.88
CA GLN A 228 3.97 -10.27 18.45
C GLN A 228 2.60 -10.89 18.19
N TYR A 229 1.75 -10.15 17.51
CA TYR A 229 0.34 -10.46 17.37
C TYR A 229 0.00 -10.69 15.90
N THR A 230 -0.72 -11.77 15.62
CA THR A 230 -1.25 -12.09 14.30
C THR A 230 -2.76 -12.23 14.41
N ALA A 231 -3.47 -11.54 13.52
CA ALA A 231 -4.91 -11.65 13.35
C ALA A 231 -5.25 -11.99 11.90
N ALA A 232 -6.37 -12.67 11.69
CA ALA A 232 -6.95 -12.83 10.37
C ALA A 232 -8.38 -12.30 10.39
N PHE A 233 -8.73 -11.51 9.38
CA PHE A 233 -10.05 -10.92 9.22
C PHE A 233 -10.71 -11.43 7.94
N THR A 234 -12.05 -11.52 7.96
CA THR A 234 -12.83 -11.68 6.74
C THR A 234 -12.62 -10.51 5.78
N SER A 235 -12.89 -10.73 4.49
CA SER A 235 -12.73 -9.72 3.43
C SER A 235 -13.37 -8.36 3.76
N ASP A 236 -14.54 -8.42 4.40
CA ASP A 236 -15.39 -7.29 4.74
C ASP A 236 -15.14 -6.74 6.15
N LEU A 237 -14.09 -7.23 6.83
CA LEU A 237 -13.67 -6.82 8.17
C LEU A 237 -14.74 -7.02 9.26
N ARG A 238 -15.78 -7.80 8.99
CA ARG A 238 -16.86 -8.07 9.94
C ARG A 238 -16.42 -8.97 11.08
N THR A 239 -15.55 -9.93 10.79
CA THR A 239 -15.14 -10.95 11.76
C THR A 239 -13.63 -11.11 11.75
N MET A 240 -13.05 -11.21 12.94
CA MET A 240 -11.71 -11.75 13.11
C MET A 240 -11.80 -13.26 13.25
N THR A 241 -11.34 -13.99 12.24
CA THR A 241 -11.44 -15.46 12.16
C THR A 241 -10.38 -16.16 13.00
N SER A 242 -9.24 -15.52 13.24
CA SER A 242 -8.20 -16.02 14.14
C SER A 242 -7.44 -14.87 14.80
N ALA A 243 -6.96 -15.11 16.02
CA ALA A 243 -6.14 -14.18 16.77
C ALA A 243 -5.11 -14.98 17.57
N SER A 244 -3.83 -14.64 17.46
CA SER A 244 -2.77 -15.33 18.20
C SER A 244 -1.63 -14.38 18.53
N ALA A 245 -1.15 -14.41 19.76
CA ALA A 245 0.11 -13.80 20.15
C ALA A 245 0.89 -14.79 21.03
N ASN A 246 2.21 -14.79 20.90
CA ASN A 246 3.05 -15.59 21.79
C ASN A 246 2.75 -15.20 23.24
N THR A 247 2.73 -16.20 24.13
CA THR A 247 2.46 -16.05 25.57
C THR A 247 1.09 -15.46 25.94
N CYS A 248 0.15 -15.40 24.99
CA CYS A 248 -1.24 -14.98 25.18
C CYS A 248 -2.24 -16.11 24.88
N ARG A 249 -3.33 -16.20 25.63
CA ARG A 249 -4.44 -17.15 25.46
C ARG A 249 -5.79 -16.46 25.41
#